data_AF-A0A0X8V861-F1
#
_entry.id   AF-A0A0X8V861-F1
#
_cell.length_a   1.000
_cell.length_b   1.000
_cell.length_c   1.000
_cell.angle_alpha   90.00
_cell.angle_beta   90.00
_cell.angle_gamma   90.00
#
_symmetry.space_group_name_H-M   'P 1'
#
loop_
_entity.id
_entity.type
_entity.pdbx_description
1 polymer ?
#
loop_
_entity_poly.entity_id
_entity_poly.type
_entity_poly.pdbx_seq_one_letter_code
_entity_poly.pdbx_strand_id
1 'polypeptide(L)'
;MFASEWGKKTFIKIMLFSWLGILFPWFSFGPEETGYWWGFYGFQYVMIQMYLLGLFCNLEPKNEFLIRSFPVFIEICLFTIPLAYIWQLMSWHTLYVTGKISFSIGLRTAYPQFWIAFVLTFIPIFAYPVLRCWKKKAFQ
;
A
#
# COMPACT_ATOMS: atom_id res chain seq x y z
N MET A 1 -10.99 3.63 -14.48
CA MET A 1 -10.25 3.70 -15.76
C MET A 1 -9.66 5.09 -15.89
N PHE A 2 -8.37 5.20 -16.19
CA PHE A 2 -7.62 6.46 -16.13
C PHE A 2 -8.08 7.45 -17.21
N ALA A 3 -7.92 8.74 -16.92
CA ALA A 3 -8.24 9.82 -17.85
C ALA A 3 -7.32 9.85 -19.09
N SER A 4 -6.11 9.29 -18.99
CA SER A 4 -5.15 9.23 -20.08
C SER A 4 -4.11 8.14 -19.86
N GLU A 5 -3.47 7.69 -20.94
CA GLU A 5 -2.29 6.81 -20.87
C GLU A 5 -1.15 7.43 -20.06
N TRP A 6 -0.98 8.75 -20.13
CA TRP A 6 -0.04 9.47 -19.29
C TRP A 6 -0.40 9.36 -17.81
N GLY A 7 -1.67 9.60 -17.45
CA GLY A 7 -2.15 9.48 -16.07
C GLY A 7 -2.00 8.07 -15.51
N LYS A 8 -2.26 7.04 -16.33
CA LYS A 8 -2.02 5.63 -15.99
C LYS A 8 -0.54 5.36 -15.72
N LYS A 9 0.36 5.76 -16.64
CA LYS A 9 1.81 5.58 -16.48
C LYS A 9 2.34 6.33 -15.25
N THR A 10 1.86 7.54 -15.00
CA THR A 10 2.23 8.33 -13.82
C THR A 10 1.75 7.66 -12.54
N PHE A 11 0.51 7.16 -12.50
CA PHE A 11 0.00 6.42 -11.35
C PHE A 11 0.82 5.18 -11.04
N ILE A 12 1.14 4.37 -12.06
CA ILE A 12 1.98 3.17 -11.89
C ILE A 12 3.35 3.55 -11.31
N LYS A 13 3.99 4.63 -11.80
CA LYS A 13 5.26 5.12 -11.24
C LYS A 13 5.14 5.55 -9.78
N ILE A 14 4.11 6.32 -9.44
CA ILE A 14 3.85 6.74 -8.05
C ILE A 14 3.67 5.53 -7.15
N MET A 15 2.88 4.57 -7.60
CA MET A 15 2.60 3.32 -6.89
C MET A 15 3.90 2.53 -6.64
N LEU A 16 4.71 2.31 -7.67
CA LEU A 16 6.01 1.64 -7.55
C LEU A 16 6.96 2.37 -6.59
N PHE A 17 7.08 3.68 -6.70
CA PHE A 17 7.96 4.47 -5.82
C PHE A 17 7.49 4.44 -4.36
N SER A 18 6.19 4.62 -4.13
CA SER A 18 5.59 4.57 -2.79
C SER A 18 5.81 3.21 -2.13
N TRP A 19 5.87 2.16 -2.93
CA TRP A 19 6.05 0.79 -2.47
C TRP A 19 7.52 0.38 -2.26
N LEU A 20 8.50 1.16 -2.72
CA LEU A 20 9.89 0.98 -2.27
C LEU A 20 10.03 1.10 -0.75
N GLY A 21 9.13 1.86 -0.11
CA GLY A 21 9.04 1.95 1.34
C GLY A 21 8.75 0.61 2.04
N ILE A 22 8.14 -0.37 1.37
CA ILE A 22 7.90 -1.72 1.93
C ILE A 22 9.20 -2.45 2.23
N LEU A 23 10.29 -2.09 1.54
CA LEU A 23 11.60 -2.68 1.75
C LEU A 23 12.34 -2.06 2.95
N PHE A 24 11.95 -0.85 3.39
CA PHE A 24 12.64 -0.13 4.47
C PHE A 24 12.67 -0.83 5.83
N PRO A 25 11.59 -1.48 6.31
CA PRO A 25 11.61 -2.16 7.59
C PRO A 25 12.60 -3.34 7.66
N TRP A 26 13.15 -3.78 6.53
CA TRP A 26 14.14 -4.86 6.45
C TRP A 26 15.59 -4.35 6.54
N PHE A 27 15.80 -3.03 6.54
CA PHE A 27 17.10 -2.37 6.69
C PHE A 27 17.30 -1.81 8.11
N SER A 28 17.02 -2.62 9.14
CA SER A 28 17.34 -2.26 10.53
C SER A 28 18.73 -2.77 10.94
N PHE A 29 19.42 -2.06 11.81
CA PHE A 29 20.66 -2.53 12.44
C PHE A 29 20.30 -3.48 13.59
N GLY A 30 20.74 -4.75 13.52
CA GLY A 30 20.41 -5.78 14.52
C GLY A 30 18.96 -6.32 14.44
N PRO A 31 18.47 -6.76 13.26
CA PRO A 31 17.09 -7.20 13.08
C PRO A 31 16.73 -8.45 13.91
N GLU A 32 17.69 -9.32 14.18
CA GLU A 32 17.48 -10.53 15.02
C GLU A 32 17.21 -10.16 16.48
N GLU A 33 18.02 -9.25 17.04
CA GLU A 33 17.93 -8.85 18.45
C GLU A 33 16.68 -8.01 18.76
N THR A 34 16.16 -7.32 17.75
CA THR A 34 15.02 -6.41 17.88
C THR A 34 13.70 -7.03 17.41
N GLY A 35 13.73 -8.26 16.89
CA GLY A 35 12.58 -8.94 16.30
C GLY A 35 12.16 -8.40 14.92
N TYR A 36 12.94 -7.48 14.35
CA TYR A 36 12.72 -6.91 13.02
C TYR A 36 13.07 -7.87 11.87
N TRP A 37 13.83 -8.95 12.15
CA TRP A 37 14.22 -10.00 11.19
C TRP A 37 13.02 -10.68 10.53
N TRP A 38 11.92 -10.80 11.26
CA TRP A 38 10.70 -11.44 10.76
C TRP A 38 9.93 -10.60 9.74
N GLY A 39 10.46 -9.44 9.37
CA GLY A 39 9.99 -8.65 8.25
C GLY A 39 8.52 -8.28 8.33
N PHE A 40 8.00 -7.78 7.21
CA PHE A 40 6.59 -7.45 7.10
C PHE A 40 5.82 -8.78 6.95
N TYR A 41 5.12 -9.26 8.00
CA TYR A 41 4.39 -10.54 7.98
C TYR A 41 3.31 -10.55 6.88
N GLY A 42 2.87 -9.37 6.44
CA GLY A 42 1.98 -9.18 5.29
C GLY A 42 2.70 -9.07 3.93
N PHE A 43 3.97 -9.47 3.79
CA PHE A 43 4.73 -9.22 2.55
C PHE A 43 4.06 -9.89 1.35
N GLN A 44 3.70 -11.17 1.48
CA GLN A 44 2.98 -11.90 0.45
C GLN A 44 1.62 -11.24 0.14
N TYR A 45 0.89 -10.82 1.18
CA TYR A 45 -0.38 -10.12 1.03
C TYR A 45 -0.20 -8.83 0.21
N VAL A 46 0.77 -8.00 0.55
CA VAL A 46 1.06 -6.76 -0.16
C VAL A 46 1.50 -7.05 -1.60
N MET A 47 2.38 -8.02 -1.84
CA MET A 47 2.78 -8.39 -3.20
C MET A 47 1.58 -8.85 -4.06
N ILE A 48 0.63 -9.58 -3.48
CA ILE A 48 -0.63 -9.95 -4.15
C ILE A 48 -1.46 -8.69 -4.47
N GLN A 49 -1.62 -7.77 -3.52
CA GLN A 49 -2.32 -6.49 -3.77
C GLN A 49 -1.64 -5.70 -4.88
N MET A 50 -0.30 -5.67 -4.91
CA MET A 50 0.48 -5.00 -5.94
C MET A 50 0.23 -5.59 -7.32
N TYR A 51 0.23 -6.93 -7.40
CA TYR A 51 -0.08 -7.64 -8.64
C TYR A 51 -1.51 -7.34 -9.11
N LEU A 52 -2.50 -7.40 -8.22
CA LEU A 52 -3.90 -7.10 -8.55
C LEU A 52 -4.08 -5.66 -9.01
N LEU A 53 -3.42 -4.70 -8.37
CA LEU A 53 -3.44 -3.30 -8.78
C LEU A 53 -2.81 -3.11 -10.17
N GLY A 54 -1.67 -3.75 -10.42
CA GLY A 54 -1.04 -3.76 -11.75
C GLY A 54 -1.96 -4.36 -12.82
N LEU A 55 -2.64 -5.46 -12.49
CA LEU A 55 -3.59 -6.12 -13.39
C LEU A 55 -4.80 -5.21 -13.67
N PHE A 56 -5.49 -4.72 -12.64
CA PHE A 56 -6.68 -3.88 -12.80
C PHE A 56 -6.39 -2.53 -13.46
N CYS A 57 -5.19 -1.97 -13.28
CA CYS A 57 -4.78 -0.76 -13.99
C CYS A 57 -4.53 -1.00 -15.49
N ASN A 58 -4.21 -2.24 -15.89
CA ASN A 58 -3.91 -2.59 -17.28
C ASN A 58 -5.06 -3.25 -18.05
N LEU A 59 -6.04 -3.81 -17.35
CA LEU A 59 -7.22 -4.38 -17.99
C LEU A 59 -8.17 -3.30 -18.52
N GLU A 60 -8.65 -3.50 -19.74
CA GLU A 60 -9.72 -2.70 -20.34
C GLU A 60 -11.07 -3.38 -20.11
N PRO A 61 -11.91 -2.89 -19.17
CA PRO A 61 -13.23 -3.45 -18.93
C PRO A 61 -14.13 -3.30 -20.17
N LYS A 62 -14.67 -4.42 -20.65
CA LYS A 62 -15.52 -4.47 -21.86
C LYS A 62 -17.02 -4.28 -21.59
N ASN A 63 -17.47 -4.39 -20.35
CA ASN A 63 -18.88 -4.25 -19.97
C ASN A 63 -19.07 -3.17 -18.89
N GLU A 64 -20.31 -2.67 -18.79
CA GLU A 64 -20.64 -1.56 -17.90
C GLU A 64 -20.43 -1.90 -16.41
N PHE A 65 -20.72 -3.15 -16.03
CA PHE A 65 -20.50 -3.65 -14.67
C PHE A 65 -19.02 -3.55 -14.24
N LEU A 66 -18.09 -3.98 -15.10
CA LEU A 66 -16.65 -3.93 -14.80
C LEU A 66 -16.13 -2.49 -14.82
N ILE A 67 -16.66 -1.62 -15.69
CA ILE A 67 -16.32 -0.19 -15.70
C ILE A 67 -16.62 0.47 -14.34
N ARG A 68 -17.76 0.11 -13.72
CA ARG A 68 -18.16 0.62 -12.40
C ARG A 68 -17.43 -0.05 -11.25
N SER A 69 -17.16 -1.35 -11.35
CA SER A 69 -16.59 -2.14 -10.25
C SER A 69 -15.06 -2.03 -10.13
N PHE A 70 -14.32 -1.95 -11.24
CA PHE A 70 -12.86 -1.88 -11.22
C PHE A 70 -12.29 -0.73 -10.38
N PRO A 71 -12.85 0.50 -10.44
CA PRO A 71 -12.38 1.56 -9.58
C PRO A 71 -12.53 1.27 -8.09
N VAL A 72 -13.63 0.61 -7.70
CA VAL A 72 -13.88 0.20 -6.32
C VAL A 72 -12.86 -0.84 -5.89
N PHE A 73 -12.57 -1.83 -6.74
CA PHE A 73 -11.52 -2.82 -6.45
C PHE A 73 -10.14 -2.18 -6.27
N ILE A 74 -9.77 -1.23 -7.14
CA ILE A 74 -8.52 -0.49 -7.00
C ILE A 74 -8.47 0.28 -5.68
N GLU A 75 -9.54 1.01 -5.34
CA GLU A 75 -9.63 1.74 -4.07
C GLU A 75 -9.49 0.80 -2.87
N ILE A 76 -10.19 -0.34 -2.87
CA ILE A 76 -10.06 -1.36 -1.82
C ILE A 76 -8.61 -1.83 -1.71
N CYS A 77 -7.96 -2.21 -2.83
CA CYS A 77 -6.57 -2.66 -2.82
C CYS A 77 -5.60 -1.58 -2.32
N LEU A 78 -5.87 -0.31 -2.59
CA LEU A 78 -5.07 0.80 -2.11
C LEU A 78 -5.25 1.03 -0.60
N PHE A 79 -6.46 0.92 -0.08
CA PHE A 79 -6.75 1.10 1.36
C PHE A 79 -6.33 -0.08 2.22
N THR A 80 -6.29 -1.30 1.68
CA THR A 80 -5.88 -2.46 2.46
C THR A 80 -4.39 -2.46 2.83
N ILE A 81 -3.55 -1.78 2.05
CA ILE A 81 -2.11 -1.67 2.33
C ILE A 81 -1.81 -0.90 3.63
N PRO A 82 -2.30 0.34 3.85
CA PRO A 82 -2.11 1.01 5.15
C PRO A 82 -2.76 0.26 6.31
N LEU A 83 -3.88 -0.43 6.09
CA LEU A 83 -4.49 -1.29 7.12
C LEU A 83 -3.55 -2.44 7.50
N ALA A 84 -2.86 -3.05 6.54
CA ALA A 84 -1.85 -4.07 6.81
C ALA A 84 -0.68 -3.49 7.64
N TYR A 85 -0.28 -2.24 7.41
CA TYR A 85 0.70 -1.55 8.27
C TYR A 85 0.18 -1.34 9.70
N ILE A 86 -1.06 -0.89 9.87
CA ILE A 86 -1.66 -0.73 11.20
C ILE A 86 -1.71 -2.08 11.94
N TRP A 87 -2.10 -3.15 11.24
CA TRP A 87 -2.08 -4.51 11.79
C TRP A 87 -0.67 -4.95 12.17
N GLN A 88 0.32 -4.69 11.30
CA GLN A 88 1.73 -4.99 11.55
C GLN A 88 2.22 -4.24 12.80
N LEU A 89 1.87 -2.96 12.98
CA LEU A 89 2.20 -2.19 14.18
C LEU A 89 1.70 -2.86 15.47
N MET A 90 0.51 -3.45 15.42
CA MET A 90 -0.13 -4.10 16.57
C MET A 90 0.42 -5.49 16.90
N SER A 91 1.08 -6.16 15.96
CA SER A 91 1.40 -7.58 16.03
C SER A 91 2.89 -7.87 15.98
N TRP A 92 3.67 -7.09 15.23
CA TRP A 92 5.04 -7.45 14.86
C TRP A 92 5.99 -7.62 16.05
N HIS A 93 6.15 -6.60 16.87
CA HIS A 93 7.03 -6.68 18.04
C HIS A 93 6.32 -7.36 19.22
N THR A 94 5.00 -7.14 19.37
CA THR A 94 4.27 -7.56 20.56
C THR A 94 3.90 -9.03 20.54
N LEU A 95 3.52 -9.59 19.39
CA LEU A 95 3.18 -11.00 19.31
C LEU A 95 4.41 -11.88 19.51
N TYR A 96 5.56 -11.48 18.94
CA TYR A 96 6.82 -12.20 19.08
C TYR A 96 7.37 -12.15 20.51
N VAL A 97 7.45 -10.96 21.12
CA VAL A 97 8.06 -10.78 22.45
C VAL A 97 7.10 -11.11 23.60
N THR A 98 5.83 -10.77 23.47
CA THR A 98 4.85 -10.84 24.58
C THR A 98 3.73 -11.84 24.36
N GLY A 99 3.61 -12.46 23.19
CA GLY A 99 2.49 -13.35 22.83
C GLY A 99 1.14 -12.63 22.73
N LYS A 100 1.12 -11.29 22.72
CA LYS A 100 -0.10 -10.48 22.76
C LYS A 100 -0.09 -9.42 21.66
N ILE A 101 -1.28 -9.03 21.21
CA ILE A 101 -1.48 -7.89 20.30
C ILE A 101 -1.57 -6.62 21.16
N SER A 102 -0.73 -5.61 20.91
CA SER A 102 -0.76 -4.37 21.68
C SER A 102 -0.34 -3.16 20.84
N PHE A 103 -1.30 -2.27 20.60
CA PHE A 103 -1.05 -1.03 19.85
C PHE A 103 -0.09 -0.08 20.60
N SER A 104 -0.21 0.02 21.93
CA SER A 104 0.61 0.91 22.75
C SER A 104 2.10 0.56 22.70
N ILE A 105 2.42 -0.75 22.75
CA ILE A 105 3.83 -1.20 22.65
C ILE A 105 4.33 -0.95 21.23
N GLY A 106 3.55 -1.31 20.20
CA GLY A 106 3.90 -1.06 18.79
C GLY A 106 4.25 0.40 18.51
N LEU A 107 3.48 1.34 19.04
CA LEU A 107 3.77 2.78 18.90
C LEU A 107 5.12 3.19 19.50
N ARG A 108 5.52 2.58 20.62
CA ARG A 108 6.77 2.92 21.32
C ARG A 108 7.99 2.25 20.71
N THR A 109 7.82 1.13 20.01
CA THR A 109 8.90 0.31 19.47
C THR A 109 9.05 0.39 17.94
N ALA A 110 8.14 1.09 17.25
CA ALA A 110 8.22 1.30 15.82
C ALA A 110 9.37 2.25 15.45
N TYR A 111 10.29 1.78 14.60
CA TYR A 111 11.38 2.62 14.08
C TYR A 111 10.84 3.71 13.13
N PRO A 112 11.59 4.82 12.96
CA PRO A 112 11.24 5.86 11.99
C PRO A 112 10.97 5.35 10.57
N GLN A 113 11.69 4.30 10.15
CA GLN A 113 11.52 3.65 8.85
C GLN A 113 10.10 3.09 8.63
N PHE A 114 9.47 2.55 9.68
CA PHE A 114 8.09 2.07 9.62
C PHE A 114 7.13 3.23 9.30
N TRP A 115 7.31 4.37 9.96
CA TRP A 115 6.48 5.56 9.76
C TRP A 115 6.65 6.17 8.37
N ILE A 116 7.89 6.22 7.87
CA ILE A 116 8.15 6.66 6.48
C ILE A 116 7.41 5.74 5.51
N ALA A 117 7.57 4.42 5.65
CA ALA A 117 6.91 3.45 4.81
C ALA A 117 5.37 3.56 4.90
N PHE A 118 4.83 3.72 6.10
CA PHE A 118 3.39 3.91 6.34
C PHE A 118 2.85 5.14 5.61
N VAL A 119 3.52 6.30 5.73
CA VAL A 119 3.13 7.53 5.03
C VAL A 119 3.16 7.35 3.51
N LEU A 120 4.18 6.67 2.98
CA LEU A 120 4.29 6.39 1.55
C LEU A 120 3.08 5.59 1.03
N THR A 121 2.49 4.69 1.83
CA THR A 121 1.31 3.91 1.42
C THR A 121 0.08 4.77 1.08
N PHE A 122 0.00 6.00 1.59
CA PHE A 122 -1.13 6.90 1.33
C PHE A 122 -1.00 7.67 0.02
N ILE A 123 0.22 7.83 -0.52
CA ILE A 123 0.44 8.64 -1.74
C ILE A 123 -0.38 8.08 -2.92
N PRO A 124 -0.41 6.76 -3.20
CA PRO A 124 -1.23 6.22 -4.28
C PRO A 124 -2.74 6.39 -4.05
N ILE A 125 -3.20 6.37 -2.79
CA ILE A 125 -4.62 6.60 -2.44
C ILE A 125 -5.06 7.98 -2.88
N PHE A 126 -4.25 9.01 -2.63
CA PHE A 126 -4.56 10.38 -3.03
C PHE A 126 -4.31 10.63 -4.52
N ALA A 127 -3.30 9.99 -5.11
CA ALA A 127 -2.98 10.15 -6.54
C ALA A 127 -4.05 9.52 -7.44
N TYR A 128 -4.63 8.39 -7.04
CA TYR A 128 -5.61 7.66 -7.84
C TYR A 128 -6.83 8.49 -8.29
N PRO A 129 -7.62 9.12 -7.41
CA PRO A 129 -8.78 9.90 -7.81
C PRO A 129 -8.40 11.12 -8.67
N VAL A 130 -7.26 11.77 -8.37
CA VAL A 130 -6.76 12.91 -9.14
C VAL A 130 -6.45 12.49 -10.58
N LEU A 131 -5.65 11.44 -10.76
CA LEU A 131 -5.22 10.96 -12.09
C LEU A 131 -6.34 10.25 -12.87
N ARG A 132 -7.35 9.72 -12.17
CA ARG A 132 -8.58 9.18 -12.77
C ARG A 132 -9.50 10.29 -13.29
N CYS A 133 -9.65 11.39 -12.57
CA CYS A 133 -10.63 12.44 -12.88
C CYS A 133 -10.11 13.56 -13.79
N TRP A 134 -8.79 13.67 -14.00
CA TRP A 134 -8.16 14.85 -14.60
C TRP A 134 -8.65 15.22 -16.02
N LYS A 135 -9.19 14.28 -16.83
CA LYS A 135 -9.82 14.63 -18.12
C LYS A 135 -11.32 14.89 -18.07
N LYS A 136 -12.06 14.42 -17.05
CA LYS A 136 -13.52 14.67 -17.00
C LYS A 136 -13.84 16.17 -16.85
N LYS A 137 -12.89 16.96 -16.34
CA LYS A 137 -13.04 18.42 -16.15
C LYS A 137 -12.34 19.28 -17.22
N ALA A 138 -11.50 18.71 -18.07
CA ALA A 138 -10.75 19.48 -19.08
C ALA A 138 -11.54 19.69 -20.40
N PHE A 139 -12.76 19.14 -20.48
CA PHE A 139 -13.66 19.21 -21.64
C PHE A 139 -15.12 19.50 -21.24
N GLN A 140 -15.33 20.11 -20.07
CA GLN A 140 -16.58 20.81 -19.73
C GLN A 140 -16.31 22.30 -19.81
#